data_AF-A0A6J0Y251-F1
#
_entry.id   AF-A0A6J0Y251-F1
#
_cell.length_a   1.000
_cell.length_b   1.000
_cell.length_c   1.000
_cell.angle_alpha   90.00
_cell.angle_beta   90.00
_cell.angle_gamma   90.00
#
_symmetry.space_group_name_H-M   'P 1'
#
loop_
_entity.id
_entity.type
_entity.pdbx_description
1 polymer ?
#
loop_
_entity_poly.entity_id
_entity_poly.type
_entity_poly.pdbx_seq_one_letter_code
_entity_poly.pdbx_strand_id
1 'polypeptide(L)'
;MKTALLFLIALAVAAEPAQALQCHVCSSSSNCKKPQTCSASSSFCKTVIRVEPLSGNLVEKNCSVWCTPTNSQQGQVSKGQETTLCCKSDLCNEGLQSRQNTAPARTSAPLGLALVCGLLALLWAPGL
;
A
#
# COMPACT_ATOMS: atom_id res chain seq x y z
N MET A 1 4.73 -38.83 -2.30
CA MET A 1 5.82 -37.90 -1.90
C MET A 1 5.98 -36.75 -2.90
N LYS A 2 6.15 -37.05 -4.20
CA LYS A 2 6.33 -36.05 -5.27
C LYS A 2 5.17 -35.05 -5.40
N THR A 3 3.92 -35.53 -5.29
CA THR A 3 2.71 -34.68 -5.35
C THR A 3 2.62 -33.70 -4.18
N ALA A 4 2.93 -34.14 -2.95
CA ALA A 4 2.94 -33.27 -1.77
C ALA A 4 3.98 -32.14 -1.90
N LEU A 5 5.16 -32.43 -2.47
CA LEU A 5 6.19 -31.43 -2.72
C LEU A 5 5.72 -30.38 -3.73
N LEU A 6 5.07 -30.80 -4.82
CA LEU A 6 4.53 -29.89 -5.83
C LEU A 6 3.44 -28.97 -5.28
N PHE A 7 2.55 -29.50 -4.42
CA PHE A 7 1.56 -28.70 -3.71
C PHE A 7 2.21 -27.65 -2.80
N LEU A 8 3.23 -28.02 -2.04
CA LEU A 8 3.95 -27.08 -1.16
C LEU A 8 4.63 -25.95 -1.95
N ILE A 9 5.21 -26.26 -3.10
CA ILE A 9 5.83 -25.25 -3.99
C ILE A 9 4.77 -24.30 -4.55
N ALA A 10 3.61 -24.82 -4.97
CA ALA A 10 2.51 -24.00 -5.46
C ALA A 10 1.95 -23.05 -4.38
N LEU A 11 1.82 -23.53 -3.13
CA LEU A 11 1.41 -22.69 -2.00
C LEU A 11 2.44 -21.60 -1.67
N ALA A 12 3.74 -21.91 -1.72
CA ALA A 12 4.79 -20.95 -1.46
C ALA A 12 4.86 -19.83 -2.52
N VAL A 13 4.57 -20.15 -3.79
CA VAL A 13 4.51 -19.16 -4.89
C VAL A 13 3.25 -18.28 -4.80
N ALA A 14 2.15 -18.82 -4.28
CA ALA A 14 0.91 -18.07 -4.08
C ALA A 14 0.94 -17.16 -2.83
N ALA A 15 1.87 -17.40 -1.90
CA ALA A 15 2.04 -16.56 -0.72
C ALA A 15 2.81 -15.28 -1.09
N GLU A 16 2.09 -14.19 -1.35
CA GLU A 16 2.74 -12.88 -1.35
C GLU A 16 3.34 -12.62 0.05
N PRO A 17 4.62 -12.23 0.15
CA PRO A 17 5.19 -11.86 1.43
C PRO A 17 4.38 -10.69 1.99
N ALA A 18 3.84 -10.85 3.20
CA ALA A 18 3.21 -9.77 3.94
C ALA A 18 4.29 -8.77 4.38
N GLN A 19 4.83 -8.02 3.42
CA GLN A 19 5.78 -6.96 3.71
C GLN A 19 5.06 -5.84 4.41
N ALA A 20 5.61 -5.41 5.55
CA ALA A 20 5.10 -4.27 6.28
C ALA A 20 5.29 -3.00 5.44
N LEU A 21 4.20 -2.27 5.24
CA LEU A 21 4.17 -1.02 4.49
C LEU A 21 5.21 -0.04 5.04
N GLN A 22 5.92 0.67 4.18
CA GLN A 22 6.76 1.81 4.57
C GLN A 22 6.01 3.11 4.31
N CYS A 23 6.02 4.03 5.27
CA CYS A 23 5.39 5.35 5.13
C CYS A 23 6.32 6.43 5.65
N HIS A 24 6.08 7.69 5.27
CA HIS A 24 6.64 8.81 6.01
C HIS A 24 5.84 9.02 7.31
N VAL A 25 6.54 9.15 8.45
CA VAL A 25 5.93 9.38 9.77
C VAL A 25 6.58 10.59 10.45
N CYS A 26 5.83 11.69 10.57
CA CYS A 26 6.33 12.96 11.09
C CYS A 26 5.22 13.97 11.36
N SER A 27 5.52 14.99 12.14
CA SER A 27 4.67 16.17 12.35
C SER A 27 5.51 17.43 12.13
N SER A 28 5.03 18.34 11.27
CA SER A 28 5.78 19.54 10.86
C SER A 28 4.84 20.62 10.31
N SER A 29 5.31 21.87 10.24
CA SER A 29 4.60 22.96 9.58
C SER A 29 4.63 22.89 8.04
N SER A 30 5.38 21.94 7.48
CA SER A 30 5.62 21.78 6.05
C SER A 30 5.62 20.30 5.65
N ASN A 31 5.76 20.03 4.34
CA ASN A 31 5.82 18.66 3.83
C ASN A 31 7.06 17.90 4.34
N CYS A 32 6.91 17.17 5.45
CA CYS A 32 7.99 16.39 6.06
C CYS A 32 8.14 15.00 5.42
N LYS A 33 9.37 14.47 5.41
CA LYS A 33 9.71 13.16 4.84
C LYS A 33 10.61 12.39 5.81
N LYS A 34 10.03 11.44 6.54
CA LYS A 34 10.77 10.56 7.46
C LYS A 34 10.30 9.11 7.28
N PRO A 35 10.95 8.33 6.40
CA PRO A 35 10.59 6.93 6.14
C PRO A 35 10.61 6.10 7.42
N GLN A 36 9.61 5.25 7.60
CA GLN A 36 9.49 4.32 8.71
C GLN A 36 8.71 3.08 8.27
N THR A 37 9.15 1.91 8.72
CA THR A 37 8.40 0.66 8.59
C THR A 37 7.20 0.67 9.53
N CYS A 38 6.01 0.48 8.99
CA CYS A 38 4.77 0.41 9.76
C CYS A 38 4.59 -0.94 10.45
N SER A 39 3.62 -1.02 11.37
CA SER A 39 3.14 -2.32 11.87
C SER A 39 2.57 -3.16 10.72
N ALA A 40 2.70 -4.48 10.78
CA ALA A 40 2.10 -5.41 9.82
C ALA A 40 0.56 -5.26 9.72
N SER A 41 -0.09 -4.72 10.75
CA SER A 41 -1.53 -4.41 10.74
C SER A 41 -1.89 -3.11 10.00
N SER A 42 -0.92 -2.25 9.72
CA SER A 42 -1.16 -0.97 9.03
C SER A 42 -1.24 -1.20 7.53
N SER A 43 -2.35 -0.77 6.92
CA SER A 43 -2.59 -0.93 5.49
C SER A 43 -2.56 0.39 4.71
N PHE A 44 -2.37 1.52 5.40
CA PHE A 44 -2.44 2.85 4.80
C PHE A 44 -1.33 3.76 5.31
N CYS A 45 -0.77 4.56 4.40
CA CYS A 45 -0.11 5.80 4.77
C CYS A 45 -1.18 6.91 4.82
N LYS A 46 -1.27 7.60 5.95
CA LYS A 46 -2.20 8.69 6.19
C LYS A 46 -1.44 10.00 6.31
N THR A 47 -1.98 11.06 5.69
CA THR A 47 -1.51 12.44 5.85
C THR A 47 -2.70 13.29 6.26
N VAL A 48 -2.57 14.04 7.35
CA VAL A 48 -3.53 15.02 7.82
C VAL A 48 -2.93 16.40 7.69
N ILE A 49 -3.64 17.31 7.04
CA ILE A 49 -3.24 18.70 6.86
C ILE A 49 -4.28 19.55 7.56
N ARG A 50 -3.88 20.29 8.58
CA ARG A 50 -4.74 21.24 9.29
C ARG A 50 -4.34 22.65 8.89
N VAL A 51 -5.30 23.46 8.46
CA VAL A 51 -5.07 24.85 8.09
C VAL A 51 -5.22 25.73 9.33
N GLU A 52 -4.12 26.36 9.74
CA GLU A 52 -4.08 27.33 10.84
C GLU A 52 -3.60 28.70 10.31
N PRO A 53 -4.50 29.68 10.11
CA PRO A 53 -4.18 30.91 9.39
C PRO A 53 -3.11 31.80 10.03
N LEU A 54 -2.85 31.64 11.33
CA LEU A 54 -1.91 32.48 12.08
C LEU A 54 -0.60 31.76 12.43
N SER A 55 -0.60 30.43 12.47
CA SER A 55 0.55 29.63 12.91
C SER A 55 1.20 28.81 11.78
N GLY A 56 0.60 28.84 10.58
CA GLY A 56 0.99 27.99 9.46
C GLY A 56 0.31 26.62 9.53
N ASN A 57 0.22 25.95 8.38
CA ASN A 57 -0.43 24.65 8.31
C ASN A 57 0.32 23.60 9.15
N LEU A 58 -0.40 22.66 9.75
CA LEU A 58 0.19 21.49 10.39
C LEU A 58 0.02 20.28 9.48
N VAL A 59 1.13 19.63 9.13
CA VAL A 59 1.17 18.37 8.39
C VAL A 59 1.56 17.26 9.36
N GLU A 60 0.66 16.29 9.53
CA GLU A 60 0.89 15.06 10.28
C GLU A 60 0.84 13.87 9.33
N LYS A 61 1.87 13.04 9.35
CA LYS A 61 1.95 11.81 8.55
C LYS A 61 2.14 10.62 9.49
N ASN A 62 1.38 9.56 9.27
CA ASN A 62 1.47 8.34 10.08
C ASN A 62 1.05 7.07 9.31
N CYS A 63 1.36 5.93 9.90
CA CYS A 63 0.83 4.63 9.51
C CYS A 63 -0.55 4.44 10.12
N SER A 64 -1.50 3.86 9.39
CA SER A 64 -2.83 3.57 9.94
C SER A 64 -3.40 2.25 9.42
N VAL A 65 -4.17 1.58 10.29
CA VAL A 65 -5.00 0.41 9.93
C VAL A 65 -6.18 0.83 9.06
N TRP A 66 -6.72 2.03 9.31
CA TRP A 66 -7.90 2.58 8.62
C TRP A 66 -7.67 4.02 8.20
N CYS A 67 -8.15 4.40 7.02
CA CYS A 67 -8.02 5.78 6.54
C CYS A 67 -9.20 6.15 5.65
N THR A 68 -9.87 7.26 6.00
CA THR A 68 -10.98 7.84 5.25
C THR A 68 -10.51 9.19 4.71
N PRO A 69 -10.37 9.35 3.38
CA PRO A 69 -9.96 10.63 2.81
C PRO A 69 -11.07 11.66 2.93
N THR A 70 -10.75 12.90 3.27
CA THR A 70 -11.73 14.00 3.22
C THR A 70 -11.77 14.61 1.82
N ASN A 71 -12.96 14.71 1.25
CA ASN A 71 -13.24 15.47 0.03
C ASN A 71 -13.53 16.92 0.40
N SER A 72 -12.52 17.67 0.84
CA SER A 72 -12.67 19.11 1.02
C SER A 72 -12.71 19.77 -0.37
N GLN A 73 -13.89 20.23 -0.80
CA GLN A 73 -14.02 21.01 -2.04
C GLN A 73 -13.09 22.22 -1.99
N GLN A 74 -12.19 22.35 -2.98
CA GLN A 74 -11.40 23.56 -3.18
C GLN A 74 -12.34 24.76 -3.33
N GLY A 75 -12.27 25.73 -2.40
CA GLY A 75 -12.98 27.00 -2.58
C GLY A 75 -13.19 27.82 -1.32
N GLN A 76 -13.29 27.19 -0.15
CA GLN A 76 -13.45 27.90 1.13
C GLN A 76 -12.44 27.39 2.16
N VAL A 77 -11.37 28.18 2.35
CA VAL A 77 -10.38 27.93 3.39
C VAL A 77 -10.90 28.57 4.68
N SER A 78 -11.57 27.79 5.50
CA SER A 78 -11.99 28.21 6.85
C SER A 78 -10.93 27.81 7.88
N LYS A 79 -10.77 28.60 8.96
CA LYS A 79 -9.96 28.23 10.13
C LYS A 79 -10.33 26.81 10.58
N GLY A 80 -9.34 25.95 10.81
CA GLY A 80 -9.56 24.59 11.31
C GLY A 80 -10.03 23.58 10.26
N GLN A 81 -10.00 23.93 8.96
CA GLN A 81 -10.22 22.94 7.91
C GLN A 81 -9.13 21.86 7.97
N GLU A 82 -9.57 20.60 7.95
CA GLU A 82 -8.70 19.43 7.96
C GLU A 82 -8.88 18.61 6.68
N THR A 83 -7.78 18.37 5.98
CA THR A 83 -7.73 17.48 4.81
C THR A 83 -6.94 16.22 5.18
N THR A 84 -7.58 15.06 5.01
CA THR A 84 -6.99 13.73 5.18
C THR A 84 -6.77 13.10 3.82
N LEU A 85 -5.54 12.68 3.56
CA LEU A 85 -5.12 11.93 2.37
C LEU A 85 -4.73 10.51 2.77
N CYS A 86 -5.10 9.53 1.94
CA CYS A 86 -4.91 8.11 2.19
C CYS A 86 -4.33 7.43 0.94
N CYS A 87 -3.32 6.57 1.12
CA CYS A 87 -2.78 5.74 0.04
C CYS A 87 -2.21 4.41 0.59
N LYS A 88 -1.98 3.42 -0.29
CA LYS A 88 -1.64 2.03 0.10
C LYS A 88 -0.38 1.45 -0.56
N SER A 89 0.64 2.27 -0.78
CA SER A 89 1.93 1.80 -1.32
C SER A 89 3.09 2.41 -0.55
N ASP A 90 4.26 1.78 -0.64
CA ASP A 90 5.44 2.25 0.08
C ASP A 90 5.74 3.71 -0.25
N LEU A 91 5.92 4.50 0.80
CA LEU A 91 6.26 5.92 0.79
C LEU A 91 5.29 6.79 -0.04
N CYS A 92 4.07 6.30 -0.30
CA CYS A 92 3.10 6.99 -1.16
C CYS A 92 2.67 8.37 -0.64
N ASN A 93 2.84 8.60 0.67
CA ASN A 93 2.55 9.87 1.33
C ASN A 93 3.72 10.87 1.30
N GLU A 94 4.62 10.77 0.31
CA GLU A 94 5.73 11.72 0.12
C GLU A 94 5.24 13.15 -0.14
N GLY A 95 4.15 13.31 -0.90
CA GLY A 95 3.52 14.59 -1.24
C GLY A 95 2.28 14.93 -0.41
N LEU A 96 1.77 16.15 -0.61
CA LEU A 96 0.52 16.65 0.00
C LEU A 96 -0.66 16.59 -0.98
N GLN A 97 -0.65 15.63 -1.89
CA GLN A 97 -1.68 15.43 -2.91
C GLN A 97 -2.24 14.03 -2.76
N SER A 98 -3.54 13.88 -3.00
CA SER A 98 -4.16 12.56 -3.02
C SER A 98 -3.62 11.79 -4.22
N ARG A 99 -2.68 10.87 -4.00
CA ARG A 99 -2.39 9.84 -4.98
C ARG A 99 -3.45 8.78 -4.83
N GLN A 100 -4.54 8.92 -5.59
CA GLN A 100 -5.39 7.77 -5.86
C GLN A 100 -4.48 6.72 -6.48
N ASN A 101 -4.39 5.55 -5.86
CA ASN A 101 -3.64 4.43 -6.40
C ASN A 101 -4.19 4.09 -7.79
N THR A 102 -3.64 4.70 -8.84
CA THR A 102 -3.42 4.00 -10.10
C THR A 102 -2.33 2.98 -9.79
N ALA A 103 -2.70 1.92 -9.07
CA ALA A 103 -1.87 0.73 -9.07
C ALA A 103 -1.73 0.36 -10.55
N PRO A 104 -0.51 0.36 -11.13
CA PRO A 104 -0.35 -0.40 -12.35
C PRO A 104 -0.77 -1.81 -11.96
N ALA A 105 -1.75 -2.38 -12.66
CA ALA A 105 -2.00 -3.80 -12.57
C ALA A 105 -0.64 -4.45 -12.85
N ARG A 106 0.06 -4.91 -11.82
CA ARG A 106 1.25 -5.74 -11.98
C ARG A 106 0.70 -7.02 -12.58
N THR A 107 0.67 -7.07 -13.90
CA THR A 107 0.38 -8.26 -14.70
C THR A 107 1.57 -9.22 -14.58
N SER A 108 1.92 -9.65 -13.37
CA SER A 108 2.85 -10.74 -13.12
C SER A 108 2.17 -12.10 -13.38
N ALA A 109 1.35 -12.20 -14.43
CA ALA A 109 0.48 -13.33 -14.70
C ALA A 109 0.77 -14.17 -15.96
N PRO A 110 1.90 -14.07 -16.70
CA PRO A 110 2.22 -15.11 -17.67
C PRO A 110 3.03 -16.27 -17.05
N LEU A 111 3.82 -16.02 -16.00
CA LEU A 111 4.75 -17.01 -15.43
C LEU A 111 4.06 -18.01 -14.50
N GLY A 112 3.15 -17.56 -13.64
CA GLY A 112 2.42 -18.45 -12.72
C GLY A 112 1.49 -19.41 -13.46
N LEU A 113 0.83 -18.93 -14.53
CA LEU A 113 -0.07 -19.75 -15.34
C LEU A 113 0.68 -20.83 -16.13
N ALA A 114 1.85 -20.49 -16.69
CA ALA A 114 2.70 -21.44 -17.40
C ALA A 114 3.25 -22.53 -16.47
N LEU A 115 3.65 -22.18 -15.23
CA LEU A 115 4.12 -23.15 -14.25
C LEU A 115 3.01 -24.12 -13.81
N VAL A 116 1.79 -23.61 -13.59
CA VAL A 116 0.63 -24.43 -13.22
C VAL A 116 0.25 -25.40 -14.34
N CYS A 117 0.22 -24.94 -15.60
CA CYS A 117 -0.05 -25.81 -16.75
C CYS A 117 1.04 -26.88 -16.96
N GLY A 118 2.32 -26.53 -16.78
CA GLY A 118 3.43 -27.47 -16.88
C GLY A 118 3.41 -28.55 -15.80
N LEU A 119 3.04 -28.18 -14.57
CA LEU A 119 2.85 -29.11 -13.47
C LEU A 119 1.64 -30.04 -13.70
N LEU A 120 0.53 -29.51 -14.24
CA LEU A 120 -0.64 -30.33 -14.56
C LEU A 120 -0.32 -31.38 -15.65
N ALA A 121 0.47 -31.02 -16.66
CA ALA A 121 0.91 -31.97 -17.69
C ALA A 121 1.77 -33.11 -17.12
N LEU A 122 2.60 -32.84 -16.11
CA LEU A 122 3.40 -33.86 -15.42
C LEU A 122 2.57 -34.80 -14.52
N LEU A 123 1.39 -34.37 -14.06
CA LEU A 123 0.47 -35.23 -13.31
C LEU A 123 -0.37 -36.15 -14.20
N TRP A 124 -0.54 -35.80 -15.48
CA TRP A 124 -1.39 -36.53 -16.43
C TRP A 124 -0.59 -37.36 -17.44
N ALA A 125 0.75 -37.30 -17.41
CA ALA A 125 1.60 -38.17 -18.20
C ALA A 125 1.40 -39.63 -17.76
N PRO A 126 0.86 -40.51 -18.64
CA PRO A 126 0.76 -41.93 -18.33
C PRO A 126 2.16 -42.54 -18.43
N GLY A 127 2.72 -42.94 -17.29
CA GLY A 127 3.93 -43.77 -17.23
C GLY A 127 5.22 -43.03 -16.89
N LEU A 128 5.61 -43.13 -15.61
CA LEU A 128 6.94 -43.62 -15.25
C LEU A 128 6.75 -44.81 -14.30
#